data_AF-A0A3S0YX50-F1
#
_entry.id   AF-A0A3S0YX50-F1
#
_cell.length_a   1.000
_cell.length_b   1.000
_cell.length_c   1.000
_cell.angle_alpha   90.00
_cell.angle_beta   90.00
_cell.angle_gamma   90.00
#
_symmetry.space_group_name_H-M   'P 1'
#
loop_
_entity.id
_entity.type
_entity.pdbx_description
1 polymer ?
#
loop_
_entity_poly.entity_id
_entity_poly.type
_entity_poly.pdbx_seq_one_letter_code
_entity_poly.pdbx_strand_id
1 'polypeptide(L)' 'MTQLSPDTQEMLNSLRTAVAETLERKRRLGQYAVFWQEGKPVFIGEDAPTNPDDTASDDDQHAKTRH' A
#
# COMPACT_ATOMS: atom_id res chain seq x y z
N MET A 1 6.01 24.25 -13.15
CA MET A 1 6.44 22.84 -13.20
C MET A 1 7.95 22.82 -13.06
N THR A 2 8.49 22.36 -11.92
CA THR A 2 9.93 22.25 -11.69
C THR A 2 10.46 21.07 -12.51
N GLN A 3 10.97 21.36 -13.70
CA GLN A 3 11.71 20.39 -14.51
C GLN A 3 12.99 20.03 -13.74
N LEU A 4 13.01 18.85 -13.15
CA LEU A 4 14.19 18.32 -12.46
C LEU A 4 15.29 18.07 -13.49
N SER A 5 16.53 18.41 -13.15
CA SER A 5 17.66 18.06 -14.01
C SER A 5 17.73 16.54 -14.21
N PRO A 6 18.22 16.05 -15.36
CA PRO A 6 18.32 14.62 -15.65
C PRO A 6 19.00 13.84 -14.52
N ASP A 7 20.11 14.38 -13.96
CA ASP A 7 20.81 13.79 -12.82
C ASP A 7 19.93 13.67 -11.56
N THR A 8 19.08 14.68 -11.30
CA THR A 8 18.14 14.66 -10.17
C THR A 8 17.06 13.59 -10.38
N GLN A 9 16.62 13.40 -11.62
CA GLN A 9 15.64 12.38 -11.98
C GLN A 9 16.24 10.98 -11.85
N GLU A 10 17.49 10.78 -12.25
CA GLU A 10 18.22 9.52 -12.09
C GLU A 10 18.44 9.17 -10.61
N MET A 11 18.80 10.15 -9.79
CA MET A 11 18.95 9.96 -8.35
C MET A 11 17.61 9.58 -7.69
N LEU A 12 16.53 10.25 -8.07
CA LEU A 12 15.19 9.94 -7.58
C LEU A 12 14.74 8.55 -8.02
N ASN A 13 15.02 8.17 -9.27
CA ASN A 13 14.70 6.84 -9.78
C ASN A 13 15.49 5.75 -9.04
N SER A 14 16.78 5.98 -8.80
CA SER A 14 17.63 5.05 -8.04
C SER A 14 17.10 4.82 -6.63
N LEU A 15 16.69 5.90 -5.95
CA LEU A 15 16.08 5.80 -4.63
C LEU A 15 14.75 5.04 -4.66
N ARG A 16 13.88 5.34 -5.64
CA ARG A 16 12.60 4.65 -5.82
C ARG A 16 12.79 3.15 -6.06
N THR A 17 13.76 2.79 -6.91
CA THR A 17 14.09 1.39 -7.19
C THR A 17 14.58 0.67 -5.95
N ALA A 18 15.55 1.25 -5.22
CA ALA A 18 16.09 0.63 -4.00
C ALA A 18 15.02 0.41 -2.92
N VAL A 19 14.11 1.38 -2.77
CA VAL A 19 12.97 1.27 -1.85
C VAL A 19 12.00 0.19 -2.33
N ALA A 20 11.64 0.18 -3.61
CA ALA A 20 10.74 -0.83 -4.18
C ALA A 20 11.29 -2.26 -4.05
N GLU A 21 12.57 -2.48 -4.35
CA GLU A 21 13.23 -3.77 -4.20
C GLU A 21 13.26 -4.24 -2.74
N THR A 22 13.53 -3.33 -1.81
CA THR A 22 13.54 -3.63 -0.37
C THR A 22 12.15 -4.04 0.12
N LEU A 23 11.13 -3.31 -0.31
CA LEU A 23 9.73 -3.60 0.04
C LEU A 23 9.27 -4.93 -0.57
N GLU A 24 9.61 -5.18 -1.84
CA GLU A 24 9.33 -6.44 -2.52
C GLU A 24 9.99 -7.62 -1.81
N ARG A 25 11.25 -7.47 -1.39
CA ARG A 25 11.94 -8.50 -0.62
C ARG A 25 11.28 -8.78 0.72
N LYS A 26 10.80 -7.73 1.40
CA LYS A 26 10.03 -7.87 2.65
C LYS A 26 8.68 -8.55 2.42
N ARG A 27 7.97 -8.18 1.33
CA ARG A 27 6.71 -8.82 0.92
C ARG A 27 6.88 -10.32 0.71
N ARG A 28 7.94 -10.74 0.02
CA ARG A 28 8.25 -12.18 -0.20
C ARG A 28 8.57 -12.96 1.06
N LEU A 29 8.96 -12.27 2.14
CA LEU A 29 9.17 -12.87 3.46
C LEU A 29 7.87 -12.94 4.29
N GLY A 30 6.72 -12.57 3.70
CA GLY A 30 5.44 -12.48 4.40
C GLY A 30 5.33 -11.26 5.29
N GLN A 31 6.14 -10.21 5.09
CA GLN A 31 6.06 -8.98 5.86
C GLN A 31 5.35 -7.89 5.06
N TYR A 32 4.47 -7.12 5.70
CA TYR A 32 3.82 -5.96 5.09
C TYR A 32 4.58 -4.66 5.39
N ALA A 33 4.33 -3.64 4.56
CA ALA A 33 4.85 -2.28 4.75
C ALA A 33 3.71 -1.30 5.03
N VAL A 34 3.97 -0.29 5.86
CA VAL A 34 3.00 0.77 6.20
C VAL A 34 3.50 2.10 5.66
N PHE A 35 2.68 2.74 4.84
CA PHE A 35 2.93 4.07 4.29
C PHE A 35 1.99 5.07 4.93
N TRP A 36 2.48 6.26 5.22
CA TRP A 36 1.62 7.36 5.65
C TRP A 36 1.34 8.26 4.45
N GLN A 37 0.11 8.21 3.96
CA GLN A 37 -0.35 9.01 2.83
C GLN A 37 -1.62 9.76 3.24
N GLU A 38 -1.66 11.07 3.00
CA GLU A 38 -2.83 11.91 3.31
C GLU A 38 -3.30 11.83 4.77
N GLY A 39 -2.35 11.59 5.69
CA GLY A 39 -2.63 11.46 7.13
C GLY A 39 -3.21 10.09 7.54
N LYS A 40 -3.27 9.12 6.62
CA LYS A 40 -3.77 7.77 6.89
C LYS A 40 -2.68 6.71 6.66
N PRO A 41 -2.64 5.64 7.48
CA PRO A 41 -1.79 4.50 7.22
C PRO A 41 -2.36 3.64 6.08
N VAL A 42 -1.55 3.42 5.05
CA VAL A 42 -1.80 2.56 3.90
C VAL A 42 -0.90 1.33 4.04
N PHE A 43 -1.51 0.17 4.18
CA PHE A 43 -0.81 -1.11 4.34
C PHE A 43 -0.64 -1.76 2.97
N ILE A 44 0.58 -2.16 2.62
CA ILE A 44 0.89 -2.80 1.34
C ILE A 44 1.62 -4.12 1.60
N GLY A 45 1.01 -5.22 1.17
CA GLY A 45 1.53 -6.59 1.30
C GLY A 45 0.40 -7.62 1.32
N GLU A 46 0.68 -8.88 0.97
CA GLU A 46 -0.35 -9.95 1.02
C GLU A 46 -0.78 -10.30 2.45
N ASP A 47 0.12 -10.11 3.42
CA ASP A 47 -0.14 -10.28 4.86
C ASP A 47 -0.48 -8.95 5.56
N ALA A 48 -0.83 -7.91 4.78
CA ALA A 48 -1.29 -6.66 5.34
C ALA A 48 -2.66 -6.87 6.00
N PRO A 49 -2.87 -6.42 7.25
CA PRO A 49 -4.21 -6.43 7.82
C PRO A 49 -5.13 -5.56 6.96
N THR A 50 -6.28 -6.09 6.54
CA THR A 50 -7.36 -5.27 6.00
C THR A 50 -7.68 -4.21 7.03
N ASN A 51 -7.58 -2.94 6.64
CA ASN A 51 -7.90 -1.82 7.51
C ASN A 51 -9.29 -2.07 8.14
N PRO A 52 -9.46 -1.91 9.47
CA PRO A 52 -10.76 -2.14 10.11
C PRO A 52 -11.85 -1.18 9.63
N ASP A 53 -11.49 -0.10 8.92
CA ASP A 53 -12.44 0.80 8.25
C ASP A 53 -13.03 0.22 6.96
N ASP A 54 -12.41 -0.78 6.33
CA ASP A 54 -12.87 -1.36 5.07
C ASP A 54 -13.84 -2.55 5.29
N THR A 55 -13.84 -3.13 6.49
CA THR A 55 -14.69 -4.28 6.84
C THR A 55 -16.12 -3.91 7.25
N ALA A 56 -16.49 -2.62 7.23
CA ALA A 56 -17.83 -2.18 7.63
C ALA A 56 -18.87 -2.21 6.48
N SER A 57 -18.50 -2.62 5.26
CA SER A 57 -19.42 -2.55 4.11
C SER A 57 -19.95 -3.91 3.59
N ASP A 58 -19.58 -5.04 4.19
CA ASP A 58 -19.94 -6.37 3.63
C ASP A 58 -20.75 -7.29 4.56
N ASP A 59 -21.35 -6.76 5.64
CA ASP A 59 -22.16 -7.56 6.59
C ASP A 59 -23.68 -7.26 6.57
N ASP A 60 -24.19 -6.44 5.63
CA ASP A 60 -25.62 -6.02 5.63
C ASP A 60 -26.45 -6.51 4.43
N GLN A 61 -26.08 -7.61 3.76
CA GLN A 61 -26.91 -8.13 2.63
C GLN A 61 -27.37 -9.60 2.71
N HIS A 62 -27.19 -10.30 3.83
CA HIS A 62 -27.60 -11.71 3.94
C HIS A 62 -28.65 -12.01 5.02
N ALA A 63 -29.61 -11.11 5.22
CA ALA A 63 -30.73 -11.35 6.14
C ALA A 63 -32.11 -10.98 5.56
N LYS A 64 -32.41 -11.33 4.30
CA LYS A 64 -33.77 -11.17 3.74
C LYS A 64 -34.10 -12.18 2.63
N THR A 65 -34.02 -13.48 2.89
CA THR A 65 -34.82 -14.49 2.15
C THR A 65 -34.93 -15.78 2.96
N ARG A 66 -36.01 -15.92 3.72
CA ARG A 66 -36.80 -17.16 3.71
C ARG A 66 -38.18 -16.90 4.28
N HIS A 67 -39.15 -16.91 3.38
CA HIS A 67 -40.58 -16.96 3.63
C HIS A 67 -41.00 -18.39 4.00
#